data_AF-A0A9N9N3I8-F1
#
_entry.id   AF-A0A9N9N3I8-F1
#
_cell.length_a   1.000
_cell.length_b   1.000
_cell.length_c   1.000
_cell.angle_alpha   90.00
_cell.angle_beta   90.00
_cell.angle_gamma   90.00
#
_symmetry.space_group_name_H-M   'P 1'
#
loop_
_entity.id
_entity.type
_entity.pdbx_description
1 polymer ?
#
loop_
_entity_poly.entity_id
_entity_poly.type
_entity_poly.pdbx_seq_one_letter_code
_entity_poly.pdbx_strand_id
1 'polypeptide(L)'
;MVGLELSSPKLGHSLEVAFERYGTVERKLGKDRELQVLFNAFMQEYLDLGHISKVADLQSLLSREGPNIYYLPHHSMIKQTSLVFDASCSTNNGVSLNSVLLNGPKLQDDIFDIGTSSLLL
;
A
#
# COMPACT_ATOMS: atom_id res chain seq x y z
N MET A 1 3.13 2.80 -8.62
CA MET A 1 3.14 3.34 -7.25
C MET A 1 1.71 3.73 -6.91
N VAL A 2 1.19 3.34 -5.75
CA VAL A 2 -0.20 3.70 -5.34
C VAL A 2 -0.09 4.90 -4.40
N GLY A 3 -0.76 5.99 -4.76
CA GLY A 3 -0.89 7.20 -3.95
C GLY A 3 -2.27 7.23 -3.31
N LEU A 4 -2.32 7.49 -2.00
CA LEU A 4 -3.55 7.82 -1.30
C LEU A 4 -3.60 9.32 -1.08
N GLU A 5 -4.66 9.98 -1.55
CA GLU A 5 -4.95 11.35 -1.21
C GLU A 5 -5.47 11.41 0.23
N LEU A 6 -4.68 11.95 1.16
CA LEU A 6 -5.04 12.03 2.56
C LEU A 6 -4.83 13.44 3.08
N SER A 7 -5.91 14.11 3.48
CA SER A 7 -5.88 15.44 4.09
C SER A 7 -5.54 15.38 5.59
N SER A 8 -4.50 14.62 5.97
CA SER A 8 -4.03 14.61 7.37
C SER A 8 -2.74 15.42 7.51
N PRO A 9 -2.73 16.53 8.27
CA PRO A 9 -1.55 17.39 8.45
C PRO A 9 -0.42 16.73 9.26
N LYS A 10 -0.61 15.49 9.72
CA LYS A 10 0.37 14.74 10.53
C LYS A 10 1.31 13.87 9.71
N LEU A 11 0.93 13.49 8.48
CA LEU A 11 1.77 12.63 7.63
C LEU A 11 2.86 13.47 6.97
N GLY A 12 4.11 13.02 7.08
CA GLY A 12 5.24 13.59 6.37
C GLY A 12 5.33 13.13 4.92
N HIS A 13 6.45 13.41 4.27
CA HIS A 13 6.72 12.96 2.90
C HIS A 13 7.17 11.49 2.89
N SER A 14 6.54 10.66 2.03
CA SER A 14 6.88 9.23 1.81
C SER A 14 7.51 8.95 0.44
N LEU A 15 7.62 9.96 -0.43
CA LEU A 15 8.02 9.79 -1.83
C LEU A 15 9.39 9.13 -1.99
N GLU A 16 10.40 9.60 -1.26
CA GLU A 16 11.78 9.12 -1.40
C GLU A 16 11.90 7.63 -1.06
N VAL A 17 11.34 7.22 0.08
CA VAL A 17 11.32 5.81 0.51
C VAL A 17 10.53 4.93 -0.45
N ALA A 18 9.38 5.42 -0.95
CA ALA A 18 8.59 4.70 -1.94
C ALA A 18 9.36 4.52 -3.25
N PHE A 19 10.11 5.53 -3.69
CA PHE A 19 10.91 5.51 -4.91
C PHE A 19 12.09 4.55 -4.82
N GLU A 20 12.83 4.53 -3.70
CA GLU A 20 13.92 3.58 -3.48
C GLU A 20 13.44 2.12 -3.49
N ARG A 21 12.31 1.86 -2.83
CA ARG A 21 11.69 0.54 -2.80
C ARG A 21 11.17 0.14 -4.18
N TYR A 22 10.58 1.07 -4.92
CA TYR A 22 10.19 0.84 -6.31
C TYR A 22 11.38 0.44 -7.18
N GLY A 23 12.51 1.16 -7.10
CA GLY A 23 13.72 0.80 -7.84
C GLY A 23 14.28 -0.58 -7.47
N THR A 24 14.07 -1.04 -6.24
CA THR A 24 14.43 -2.41 -5.82
C THR A 24 13.55 -3.46 -6.50
N VAL A 25 12.24 -3.20 -6.60
CA VAL A 25 11.30 -4.06 -7.34
C VAL A 25 11.68 -4.09 -8.82
N GLU A 26 11.92 -2.94 -9.45
CA GLU A 26 12.32 -2.87 -10.86
C GLU A 26 13.60 -3.66 -11.15
N ARG A 27 14.64 -3.52 -10.33
CA ARG A 27 15.87 -4.31 -10.48
C ARG A 27 15.63 -5.81 -10.37
N LYS A 28 14.70 -6.24 -9.52
CA LYS A 28 14.35 -7.66 -9.36
C LYS A 28 13.59 -8.18 -10.60
N LEU A 29 12.60 -7.43 -11.07
CA LEU A 29 11.84 -7.75 -12.28
C LEU A 29 12.74 -7.76 -13.53
N GLY A 30 13.72 -6.85 -13.62
CA GLY A 30 14.68 -6.82 -14.73
C GLY A 30 15.63 -8.02 -14.78
N LYS A 31 15.82 -8.73 -13.66
CA LYS A 31 16.67 -9.93 -13.58
C LYS A 31 15.90 -11.24 -13.78
N ASP A 32 14.57 -11.21 -13.67
CA ASP A 32 13.72 -12.40 -13.69
C ASP A 32 12.52 -12.16 -14.60
N ARG A 33 12.59 -12.74 -15.80
CA ARG A 33 11.59 -12.56 -16.85
C ARG A 33 10.24 -13.19 -16.51
N GLU A 34 10.24 -14.33 -15.82
CA GLU A 34 9.00 -14.99 -15.38
C GLU A 34 8.29 -14.12 -14.35
N LEU A 35 9.07 -13.60 -13.38
CA LEU A 35 8.59 -12.67 -12.37
C LEU A 35 8.01 -11.39 -12.99
N GLN A 36 8.64 -10.86 -14.03
CA GLN A 36 8.16 -9.69 -14.76
C GLN A 36 6.79 -9.93 -15.42
N VAL A 37 6.62 -11.08 -16.09
CA VAL A 37 5.35 -11.42 -16.75
C VAL A 37 4.22 -11.55 -15.73
N LEU A 38 4.45 -12.28 -14.64
CA LEU A 38 3.45 -12.45 -13.57
C LEU A 38 3.09 -11.11 -12.91
N PHE A 39 4.09 -10.27 -12.63
CA PHE A 39 3.86 -8.95 -12.06
C PHE A 39 3.02 -8.07 -12.98
N ASN A 40 3.33 -8.03 -14.28
CA ASN A 40 2.59 -7.22 -15.24
C ASN A 40 1.14 -7.70 -15.40
N ALA A 41 0.92 -9.02 -15.45
CA ALA A 41 -0.43 -9.59 -15.51
C ALA A 41 -1.26 -9.19 -14.27
N PHE A 42 -0.68 -9.30 -13.08
CA PHE A 42 -1.33 -8.87 -11.84
C PHE A 42 -1.66 -7.37 -11.84
N MET A 43 -0.71 -6.51 -12.24
CA MET A 43 -0.94 -5.06 -12.28
C MET A 43 -2.01 -4.66 -13.30
N GLN A 44 -2.13 -5.41 -14.40
CA GLN A 44 -3.18 -5.20 -15.39
C GLN A 44 -4.55 -5.59 -14.82
N GLU A 45 -4.66 -6.75 -14.18
CA GLU A 45 -5.90 -7.16 -13.50
C GLU A 45 -6.32 -6.14 -12.44
N TYR A 46 -5.38 -5.65 -11.63
CA TYR A 46 -5.65 -4.65 -10.60
C TYR A 46 -6.15 -3.32 -11.19
N LEU A 47 -5.69 -2.96 -12.40
CA LEU A 47 -6.17 -1.80 -13.16
C LEU A 47 -7.56 -2.06 -13.77
N ASP A 48 -7.79 -3.24 -14.34
CA ASP A 48 -9.06 -3.63 -14.95
C ASP A 48 -10.20 -3.73 -13.92
N LEU A 49 -9.87 -4.14 -12.69
CA LEU A 49 -10.78 -4.12 -11.53
C LEU A 49 -11.03 -2.71 -10.97
N GLY A 50 -10.32 -1.69 -11.48
CA GLY A 50 -10.44 -0.30 -11.01
C GLY A 50 -9.84 -0.04 -9.64
N HIS A 51 -9.00 -0.95 -9.12
CA HIS A 51 -8.32 -0.75 -7.83
C HIS A 51 -7.19 0.28 -7.92
N ILE A 52 -6.62 0.49 -9.11
CA ILE A 52 -5.59 1.48 -9.39
C ILE A 52 -5.86 2.21 -10.70
N SER A 53 -5.34 3.42 -10.82
CA SER A 53 -5.36 4.23 -12.05
C SER A 53 -3.95 4.67 -12.42
N LYS A 54 -3.75 4.98 -13.70
CA LYS A 54 -2.50 5.60 -14.15
C LYS A 54 -2.47 7.06 -13.68
N VAL A 55 -1.34 7.46 -13.12
CA VAL A 55 -1.09 8.86 -12.78
C VAL A 55 -0.96 9.67 -14.08
N ALA A 56 -1.81 10.69 -14.24
CA ALA A 56 -1.85 11.53 -15.44
C ALA A 56 -0.69 12.53 -15.51
N ASP A 57 -0.28 13.08 -14.37
CA ASP A 57 0.79 14.07 -14.27
C ASP A 57 1.74 13.72 -13.13
N LEU A 58 2.84 13.04 -13.47
CA LEU A 58 3.86 12.68 -12.51
C LEU A 58 4.56 13.91 -11.93
N GLN A 59 4.68 15.00 -12.70
CA GLN A 59 5.43 16.18 -12.28
C GLN A 59 4.71 16.93 -11.16
N SER A 60 3.38 17.07 -11.23
CA SER A 60 2.62 17.65 -10.10
C SER A 60 2.66 16.77 -8.86
N LEU A 61 2.65 15.44 -8.98
CA LEU A 61 2.72 14.56 -7.81
C LEU A 61 4.11 14.57 -7.13
N LEU A 62 5.17 14.80 -7.89
CA LEU A 62 6.54 14.91 -7.37
C LEU A 62 6.85 16.31 -6.83
N SER A 63 6.01 17.30 -7.14
CA SER A 63 6.15 18.65 -6.60
C SER A 63 5.83 18.66 -5.10
N ARG A 64 6.65 19.34 -4.30
CA ARG A 64 6.45 19.48 -2.84
C ARG A 64 5.20 20.28 -2.46
N GLU A 65 4.57 20.92 -3.45
CA GLU A 65 3.36 21.73 -3.33
C GLU A 65 2.09 21.01 -3.82
N GLY A 66 2.20 19.77 -4.29
CA GLY A 66 1.06 18.94 -4.65
C GLY A 66 0.18 18.57 -3.44
N PRO A 67 -1.01 17.99 -3.66
CA PRO A 67 -1.85 17.51 -2.56
C PRO A 67 -1.06 16.55 -1.66
N ASN A 68 -1.44 16.41 -0.38
CA ASN A 68 -0.80 15.47 0.55
C ASN A 68 -1.00 14.02 0.05
N ILE A 69 -0.11 13.60 -0.84
CA ILE A 69 -0.10 12.28 -1.45
C ILE A 69 0.80 11.41 -0.59
N TYR A 70 0.20 10.38 -0.02
CA TYR A 70 0.94 9.36 0.68
C TYR A 70 1.27 8.21 -0.29
N TYR A 71 2.55 7.98 -0.53
CA TYR A 71 3.00 6.87 -1.34
C TYR A 71 3.16 5.62 -0.49
N LEU A 72 2.39 4.59 -0.81
CA LEU A 72 2.54 3.28 -0.17
C LEU A 72 3.64 2.49 -0.88
N PRO A 73 4.74 2.17 -0.19
CA PRO A 73 5.66 1.19 -0.73
C PRO A 73 4.93 -0.14 -0.85
N HIS A 74 5.12 -0.81 -1.98
CA HIS A 74 4.53 -2.13 -2.24
C HIS A 74 5.63 -3.18 -2.31
N HIS A 75 5.37 -4.33 -1.70
CA HIS A 75 6.18 -5.52 -1.91
C HIS A 75 5.34 -6.57 -2.63
N SER A 76 5.84 -7.08 -3.75
CA SER A 76 5.14 -8.09 -4.53
C SER A 76 5.44 -9.49 -3.97
N MET A 77 4.41 -10.18 -3.48
CA MET A 77 4.45 -11.59 -3.10
C MET A 77 3.92 -12.43 -4.25
N ILE A 78 4.75 -12.58 -5.28
CA ILE A 78 4.32 -13.10 -6.59
C ILE A 78 3.97 -14.59 -6.54
N LYS A 79 4.46 -15.36 -5.54
CA LYS A 79 4.07 -16.76 -5.32
C LYS A 79 2.59 -16.97 -5.03
N GLN A 80 1.86 -15.92 -4.64
CA GLN A 80 0.45 -15.97 -4.26
C GLN A 80 -0.40 -14.93 -5.00
N THR A 81 0.11 -14.38 -6.12
CA THR A 81 -0.56 -13.29 -6.88
C THR A 81 -1.08 -12.19 -5.95
N SER A 82 -0.30 -11.84 -4.93
CA SER A 82 -0.71 -10.93 -3.87
C SER A 82 0.25 -9.75 -3.79
N LEU A 83 -0.31 -8.55 -3.73
CA LEU A 83 0.43 -7.31 -3.54
C LEU A 83 0.16 -6.79 -2.12
N VAL A 84 1.22 -6.61 -1.34
CA VAL A 84 1.11 -6.07 0.01
C VAL A 84 1.60 -4.62 0.00
N PHE A 85 0.72 -3.71 0.41
CA PHE A 85 1.07 -2.32 0.64
C PHE A 85 1.50 -2.12 2.10
N ASP A 86 2.69 -1.55 2.29
CA ASP A 86 3.25 -1.31 3.61
C ASP A 86 2.80 0.05 4.14
N ALA A 87 1.63 0.07 4.80
CA ALA A 87 1.10 1.23 5.50
C ALA A 87 1.77 1.50 6.86
N SER A 88 2.67 0.62 7.30
CA SER A 88 3.45 0.80 8.54
C SER A 88 4.75 1.56 8.33
N CYS A 89 5.21 1.70 7.08
CA CYS A 89 6.40 2.46 6.74
C CYS A 89 6.26 3.91 7.20
N SER A 90 7.16 4.36 8.08
CA SER A 90 7.20 5.76 8.50
C SER A 90 7.57 6.68 7.35
N THR A 91 6.95 7.86 7.34
CA THR A 91 7.38 9.00 6.52
C THR A 91 8.61 9.66 7.11
N ASN A 92 9.15 10.69 6.43
CA ASN A 92 10.31 11.44 6.89
C ASN A 92 10.16 12.11 8.28
N ASN A 93 8.94 12.29 8.80
CA ASN A 93 8.68 12.83 10.13
C ASN A 93 8.42 11.75 11.20
N GLY A 94 8.62 10.47 10.85
CA GLY A 94 8.44 9.32 11.75
C GLY A 94 7.01 8.79 11.83
N VAL A 95 6.03 9.47 11.24
CA VAL A 95 4.61 9.07 11.27
C VAL A 95 4.31 8.12 10.12
N SER A 96 3.63 7.00 10.38
CA SER A 96 3.17 6.05 9.36
C SER A 96 1.68 6.22 9.08
N LEU A 97 1.21 5.69 7.95
CA LEU A 97 -0.22 5.74 7.63
C LEU A 97 -1.07 5.05 8.70
N ASN A 98 -0.65 3.86 9.15
CA ASN A 98 -1.34 3.10 10.19
C ASN A 98 -1.42 3.84 11.54
N SER A 99 -0.52 4.79 11.83
CA SER A 99 -0.58 5.56 13.09
C SER A 99 -1.53 6.75 13.03
N VAL A 100 -2.04 7.09 11.84
CA VAL A 100 -2.91 8.25 11.59
C VAL A 100 -4.33 7.85 11.22
N LEU A 101 -4.50 6.67 10.60
CA LEU A 101 -5.83 6.13 10.34
C LEU A 101 -6.54 5.84 11.67
N LEU A 102 -7.76 6.37 11.81
CA LEU A 102 -8.61 6.06 12.95
C LEU A 102 -8.95 4.57 12.90
N ASN A 103 -8.62 3.83 13.96
CA ASN A 103 -9.18 2.51 14.15
C ASN A 103 -10.70 2.67 14.27
N GLY A 104 -11.45 2.06 13.35
CA GLY A 104 -12.89 1.91 13.52
C GLY A 104 -13.20 1.18 14.83
N PRO A 105 -14.45 1.25 15.34
CA PRO A 105 -14.84 0.48 16.50
C PRO A 105 -14.47 -1.00 16.30
N LYS A 106 -13.90 -1.62 17.34
CA LYS A 106 -13.50 -3.03 17.33
C LYS A 106 -14.74 -3.88 17.00
N LEU A 107 -14.81 -4.38 15.76
CA LEU A 107 -15.93 -5.19 15.25
C LEU A 107 -15.76 -6.69 15.53
N GLN A 108 -14.55 -7.12 15.89
CA GLN A 108 -14.26 -8.51 16.24
C GLN A 108 -14.25 -8.65 17.76
N ASP A 109 -15.07 -9.56 18.28
CA ASP A 109 -15.01 -9.99 19.67
C ASP A 109 -13.61 -10.54 19.98
N ASP A 110 -13.19 -10.49 21.25
CA ASP A 110 -11.90 -11.07 21.62
C ASP A 110 -11.88 -12.55 21.25
N ILE A 111 -10.73 -13.06 20.79
CA ILE A 111 -10.58 -14.45 20.33
C ILE A 111 -11.02 -15.45 21.43
N PHE A 112 -10.98 -15.01 22.70
CA PHE A 112 -11.46 -15.76 23.86
C PHE A 112 -13.00 -15.75 24.03
N ASP A 113 -13.72 -14.78 23.46
CA ASP A 113 -15.19 -14.68 23.52
C ASP A 113 -15.89 -15.55 22.47
N ILE A 114 -15.16 -16.01 21.45
CA ILE A 114 -15.67 -16.93 20.41
C ILE A 114 -15.93 -18.35 20.97
N GLY A 115 -15.50 -18.64 22.20
CA GLY A 115 -15.55 -19.97 22.82
C GLY A 115 -16.78 -20.34 23.67
N THR A 116 -17.84 -19.51 23.77
CA THR A 116 -18.96 -19.85 24.69
C THR A 116 -20.39 -19.67 24.17
N SER A 117 -20.62 -19.31 22.90
CA SER A 117 -21.99 -19.22 22.35
C SER A 117 -22.39 -20.38 21.43
N SER A 118 -22.00 -21.61 21.78
CA SER A 118 -22.62 -22.82 21.23
C SER A 118 -22.52 -23.96 22.22
N LEU A 119 -23.33 -23.90 23.28
CA LEU A 119 -23.79 -25.02 24.12
C LEU A 119 -24.76 -24.46 25.17
N LEU A 120 -26.02 -24.27 24.76
CA LEU A 120 -27.18 -24.42 25.62
C LEU A 120 -28.38 -24.71 24.69
N LEU A 121 -28.91 -25.93 24.84
CA LEU A 121 -30.23 -26.35 24.39
C LEU A 121 -31.32 -25.42 24.95
#